data_AF-A0A352NMD8-F1
#
_entry.id   AF-A0A352NMD8-F1
#
_cell.length_a   1.000
_cell.length_b   1.000
_cell.length_c   1.000
_cell.angle_alpha   90.00
_cell.angle_beta   90.00
_cell.angle_gamma   90.00
#
_symmetry.space_group_name_H-M   'P 1'
#
loop_
_entity.id
_entity.type
_entity.pdbx_description
1 polymer ?
#
loop_
_entity_poly.entity_id
_entity_poly.type
_entity_poly.pdbx_seq_one_letter_code
_entity_poly.pdbx_strand_id
1 'polypeptide(L)'
;LAEIMTGSLIAPLGIREGIAVILAGHLIGTLILALVGIIGFREKSPSLKSSRLSLGRYGSYIISVFNIVQLVGWTAIMLIQCARSLQSITGKLFGFDNFTVLVIAIGILVGIWAFNAH
;
A
#
# COMPACT_ATOMS: atom_id res chain seq x y z
N LEU A 1 3.61 7.83 -2.84
CA LEU A 1 2.61 8.65 -2.10
C LEU A 1 2.85 8.61 -0.60
N ALA A 2 2.93 7.42 0.03
CA ALA A 2 3.38 7.32 1.41
C ALA A 2 4.68 8.12 1.64
N GLU A 3 5.64 8.02 0.72
CA GLU A 3 6.88 8.81 0.76
C GLU A 3 6.68 10.32 0.64
N ILE A 4 5.68 10.80 -0.12
CA ILE A 4 5.38 12.24 -0.27
C ILE A 4 4.67 12.78 0.98
N MET A 5 3.72 12.03 1.54
CA MET A 5 3.04 12.40 2.77
C MET A 5 3.97 12.31 3.98
N THR A 6 4.79 11.25 4.07
CA THR A 6 5.85 11.12 5.07
C THR A 6 6.89 12.21 4.90
N GLY A 7 7.30 12.53 3.67
CA GLY A 7 8.17 13.68 3.39
C GLY A 7 7.59 15.01 3.85
N SER A 8 6.28 15.23 3.74
CA SER A 8 5.60 16.43 4.27
C SER A 8 5.58 16.49 5.80
N LEU A 9 5.45 15.33 6.47
CA LEU A 9 5.49 15.23 7.94
C LEU A 9 6.91 15.41 8.49
N ILE A 10 7.93 15.03 7.71
CA ILE A 10 9.34 15.13 8.08
C ILE A 10 9.95 16.48 7.62
N ALA A 11 9.25 17.24 6.76
CA ALA A 11 9.66 18.57 6.30
C ALA A 11 10.16 19.54 7.40
N PRO A 12 9.55 19.64 8.61
CA PRO A 12 10.05 20.54 9.65
C PRO A 12 11.42 20.14 10.25
N LEU A 13 11.92 18.92 10.02
CA LEU A 13 13.25 18.48 10.46
C LEU A 13 14.39 18.99 9.55
N GLY A 14 14.06 19.55 8.38
CA GLY A 14 15.03 19.99 7.37
C GLY A 14 15.48 18.88 6.43
N ILE A 15 15.98 19.26 5.25
CA ILE A 15 16.29 18.34 4.13
C ILE A 15 17.35 17.29 4.54
N ARG A 16 18.37 17.71 5.32
CA ARG A 16 19.47 16.83 5.74
C ARG A 16 18.99 15.69 6.65
N GLU A 17 18.26 16.04 7.71
CA GLU A 17 17.73 15.06 8.66
C GLU A 17 16.64 14.20 8.02
N GLY A 18 15.80 14.79 7.15
CA GLY A 18 14.78 14.03 6.43
C GLY A 18 15.35 12.94 5.52
N ILE A 19 16.42 13.24 4.78
CA ILE A 19 17.11 12.24 3.95
C ILE A 19 17.75 11.15 4.83
N ALA A 20 18.37 11.53 5.95
CA ALA A 20 18.97 10.56 6.87
C ALA A 20 17.93 9.58 7.43
N VAL A 21 16.76 10.06 7.83
CA VAL A 21 15.65 9.24 8.34
C VAL A 21 15.09 8.31 7.25
N ILE A 22 14.93 8.80 6.02
CA ILE A 22 14.48 7.98 4.88
C ILE A 22 15.46 6.84 4.60
N LEU A 23 16.75 7.15 4.54
CA LEU A 23 17.80 6.14 4.29
C LEU A 23 17.87 5.12 5.42
N ALA A 24 17.80 5.56 6.68
CA ALA A 24 17.78 4.67 7.84
C ALA A 24 16.55 3.76 7.83
N GLY A 25 15.36 4.32 7.60
CA GLY A 25 14.13 3.54 7.49
C GLY A 25 14.15 2.54 6.34
N HIS A 26 14.69 2.93 5.18
CA HIS A 26 14.82 2.04 4.03
C HIS A 26 15.80 0.90 4.31
N LEU A 27 16.95 1.17 4.93
CA LEU A 27 17.92 0.14 5.27
C LEU A 27 17.33 -0.87 6.25
N ILE A 28 16.67 -0.41 7.31
CA ILE A 28 16.02 -1.28 8.31
C ILE A 28 14.89 -2.09 7.66
N GLY A 29 14.03 -1.44 6.88
CA GLY A 29 12.93 -2.10 6.19
C GLY A 29 13.40 -3.18 5.21
N THR A 30 14.39 -2.87 4.38
CA THR A 30 14.97 -3.81 3.42
C THR A 30 15.65 -4.98 4.12
N LEU A 31 16.34 -4.77 5.24
CA LEU A 31 16.94 -5.85 6.02
C LEU A 31 15.88 -6.80 6.58
N ILE A 32 14.80 -6.28 7.16
CA ILE A 32 13.70 -7.12 7.68
C ILE A 32 13.05 -7.91 6.54
N LEU A 33 12.76 -7.26 5.42
CA LEU A 33 12.18 -7.92 4.24
C LEU A 33 13.10 -9.00 3.68
N ALA A 34 14.41 -8.76 3.63
CA ALA A 34 15.40 -9.74 3.17
C ALA A 34 15.45 -10.96 4.10
N LEU A 35 15.47 -10.76 5.42
CA LEU A 35 15.47 -11.86 6.39
C LEU A 35 14.19 -12.71 6.28
N VAL A 36 13.03 -12.07 6.20
CA VAL A 36 11.75 -12.77 6.00
C VAL A 36 11.72 -13.49 4.65
N GLY A 37 12.26 -12.89 3.59
CA GLY A 37 12.39 -13.49 2.27
C GLY A 37 13.27 -14.73 2.26
N ILE A 38 14.41 -14.71 2.95
CA ILE A 38 15.30 -15.88 3.09
C ILE A 38 14.59 -17.01 3.82
N ILE A 39 13.85 -16.72 4.89
CA ILE A 39 13.06 -17.73 5.62
C ILE A 39 11.98 -18.33 4.71
N GLY A 40 11.21 -17.49 4.00
CA GLY A 40 10.19 -17.96 3.05
C GLY A 40 10.76 -18.81 1.91
N PHE A 41 11.94 -18.45 1.39
CA PHE A 41 12.64 -19.21 0.36
C PHE A 41 13.10 -20.58 0.87
N ARG A 42 13.70 -20.64 2.07
CA ARG A 42 14.18 -21.89 2.69
C ARG A 42 13.04 -22.85 3.02
N GLU A 43 11.92 -22.33 3.51
CA GLU A 43 10.74 -23.12 3.88
C GLU A 43 9.89 -23.57 2.67
N LYS A 44 10.22 -23.10 1.44
CA LYS A 44 9.45 -23.33 0.19
C LYS A 44 7.94 -23.16 0.39
N SER A 45 7.56 -22.27 1.30
CA SER A 45 6.19 -22.08 1.73
C SER A 45 5.77 -20.65 1.45
N PRO A 46 4.53 -20.42 0.99
CA PRO A 46 3.95 -19.09 1.00
C PRO A 46 4.09 -18.48 2.40
N SER A 47 4.44 -17.21 2.49
CA SER A 47 4.78 -16.51 3.74
C SER A 47 3.78 -16.78 4.88
N LEU A 48 2.49 -16.91 4.55
CA LEU A 48 1.40 -17.26 5.47
C LEU A 48 1.49 -18.65 6.10
N LYS A 49 1.99 -19.64 5.35
CA LYS A 49 2.16 -21.03 5.82
C LYS A 49 3.36 -21.13 6.77
N SER A 50 4.41 -20.34 6.54
CA SER A 50 5.54 -20.19 7.46
C SER A 50 5.13 -19.47 8.76
N SER A 51 4.29 -18.44 8.68
CA SER A 51 3.71 -17.79 9.88
C SER A 51 2.88 -18.76 10.73
N ARG A 52 2.25 -19.77 10.11
CA ARG A 52 1.49 -20.82 10.80
C ARG A 52 2.39 -21.81 11.56
N LEU A 53 3.66 -21.95 11.16
CA LEU A 53 4.67 -22.74 11.85
C LEU A 53 5.12 -22.04 13.15
N SER A 54 5.22 -20.71 13.14
CA SER A 54 5.76 -19.91 14.24
C SER A 54 4.69 -19.42 15.24
N LEU A 55 3.47 -19.11 14.77
CA LEU A 55 2.37 -18.57 15.59
C LEU A 55 1.20 -19.55 15.78
N GLY A 56 1.33 -20.78 15.26
CA GLY A 56 0.28 -21.80 15.28
C GLY A 56 -0.89 -21.51 14.34
N ARG A 57 -1.89 -22.41 14.34
CA ARG A 57 -3.06 -22.34 13.44
C ARG A 57 -3.90 -21.08 13.67
N TYR A 58 -4.09 -20.67 14.92
CA TYR A 58 -4.90 -19.51 15.30
C TYR A 58 -4.18 -18.17 15.05
N GLY A 59 -2.87 -18.08 15.31
CA GLY A 59 -2.11 -16.85 15.05
C GLY A 59 -1.98 -16.52 13.55
N SER A 60 -1.89 -17.53 12.70
CA SER A 60 -1.88 -17.35 11.23
C SER A 60 -3.17 -16.72 10.69
N TYR A 61 -4.34 -17.02 11.28
CA TYR A 61 -5.60 -16.39 10.88
C TYR A 61 -5.60 -14.88 11.18
N ILE A 62 -5.11 -14.48 12.35
CA ILE A 62 -5.04 -13.06 12.74
C ILE A 62 -4.15 -12.29 11.75
N ILE A 63 -2.95 -12.81 11.45
CA ILE A 63 -2.04 -12.19 10.47
C ILE A 63 -2.68 -12.12 9.07
N SER A 64 -3.42 -13.16 8.67
CA SER A 64 -4.15 -13.17 7.39
C SER A 64 -5.24 -12.10 7.34
N VAL A 65 -6.01 -11.94 8.43
CA VAL A 65 -7.05 -10.91 8.52
C VAL A 65 -6.43 -9.51 8.44
N PHE A 66 -5.36 -9.25 9.20
CA PHE A 66 -4.65 -7.97 9.09
C PHE A 66 -4.08 -7.74 7.69
N ASN A 67 -3.57 -8.77 7.02
CA ASN A 67 -3.09 -8.67 5.65
C ASN A 67 -4.21 -8.31 4.66
N ILE A 68 -5.39 -8.92 4.80
CA ILE A 68 -6.57 -8.59 3.98
C ILE A 68 -7.01 -7.15 4.26
N VAL A 69 -7.13 -6.76 5.54
CA VAL A 69 -7.52 -5.40 5.92
C VAL A 69 -6.53 -4.37 5.39
N GLN A 70 -5.23 -4.66 5.44
CA GLN A 70 -4.18 -3.81 4.83
C GLN A 70 -4.34 -3.71 3.33
N LEU A 71 -4.53 -4.83 2.63
CA LEU A 71 -4.68 -4.84 1.18
C LEU A 71 -5.90 -4.02 0.75
N VAL A 72 -7.05 -4.26 1.38
CA VAL A 72 -8.29 -3.52 1.14
C VAL A 72 -8.14 -2.05 1.47
N GLY A 73 -7.55 -1.72 2.62
CA GLY A 73 -7.31 -0.34 3.05
C GLY A 73 -6.36 0.40 2.10
N TRP A 74 -5.31 -0.26 1.62
CA TRP A 74 -4.36 0.30 0.68
C TRP A 74 -4.98 0.55 -0.69
N THR A 75 -5.78 -0.40 -1.19
CA THR A 75 -6.57 -0.22 -2.42
C THR A 75 -7.54 0.95 -2.29
N ALA A 76 -8.24 1.09 -1.16
CA ALA A 76 -9.15 2.21 -0.91
C ALA A 76 -8.42 3.57 -0.97
N ILE A 77 -7.26 3.69 -0.33
CA ILE A 77 -6.44 4.92 -0.37
C ILE A 77 -6.01 5.22 -1.82
N MET A 78 -5.57 4.21 -2.58
CA MET A 78 -5.19 4.40 -3.99
C MET A 78 -6.36 4.93 -4.83
N LEU A 79 -7.57 4.36 -4.69
CA LEU A 79 -8.76 4.80 -5.42
C LEU A 79 -9.15 6.24 -5.07
N ILE A 80 -9.17 6.60 -3.79
CA ILE A 80 -9.47 7.96 -3.33
C ILE A 80 -8.51 8.98 -3.96
N GLN A 81 -7.24 8.64 -4.04
CA GLN A 81 -6.21 9.54 -4.56
C GLN A 81 -6.30 9.66 -6.08
N CYS A 82 -6.53 8.56 -6.80
CA CYS A 82 -6.81 8.61 -8.23
C CYS A 82 -8.04 9.48 -8.52
N ALA A 83 -9.11 9.36 -7.74
CA ALA A 83 -10.30 10.18 -7.89
C ALA A 83 -10.03 11.66 -7.65
N ARG A 84 -9.25 12.02 -6.61
CA ARG A 84 -8.84 13.41 -6.34
C ARG A 84 -7.97 13.99 -7.46
N SER A 85 -7.03 13.20 -7.98
CA SER A 85 -6.21 13.62 -9.13
C SER A 85 -7.06 13.84 -10.37
N LEU A 86 -8.01 12.95 -10.64
CA LEU A 86 -8.92 13.06 -11.77
C LEU A 86 -9.88 14.25 -11.61
N GLN A 87 -10.36 14.50 -10.40
CA GLN A 87 -11.21 15.64 -10.05
C GLN A 87 -10.54 16.98 -10.35
N SER A 88 -9.24 17.10 -10.05
CA SER A 88 -8.43 18.29 -10.41
C SER A 88 -8.35 18.52 -11.93
N ILE A 89 -8.46 17.46 -12.72
CA ILE A 89 -8.42 17.49 -14.19
C ILE A 89 -9.84 17.77 -14.74
N THR A 90 -10.86 17.04 -14.29
CA THR A 90 -12.24 17.17 -14.77
C THR A 90 -12.89 18.47 -14.35
N GLY A 91 -12.57 18.98 -13.15
CA GLY A 91 -13.03 20.29 -12.70
C GLY A 91 -12.49 21.42 -13.59
N LYS A 92 -11.24 21.31 -14.06
CA LYS A 92 -10.61 22.32 -14.93
C LYS A 92 -11.04 22.24 -16.40
N LEU A 93 -11.25 21.04 -16.92
CA LEU A 93 -11.54 20.81 -18.35
C LEU A 93 -13.03 20.69 -18.67
N PHE A 94 -13.82 20.12 -17.76
CA PHE A 94 -15.22 19.75 -18.01
C PHE A 94 -16.21 20.39 -17.01
N GLY A 95 -15.72 21.13 -16.01
CA GLY A 95 -16.58 21.70 -14.94
C GLY A 95 -17.29 20.64 -14.09
N PHE A 96 -16.86 19.38 -14.17
CA PHE A 96 -17.47 18.26 -13.46
C PHE A 96 -16.62 17.86 -12.25
N ASP A 97 -17.16 18.05 -11.05
CA ASP A 97 -16.44 17.97 -9.79
C ASP A 97 -17.14 17.05 -8.76
N ASN A 98 -17.54 15.84 -9.18
CA ASN A 98 -18.20 14.88 -8.29
C ASN A 98 -17.27 13.73 -7.89
N PHE A 99 -16.68 13.86 -6.69
CA PHE A 99 -15.77 12.88 -6.12
C PHE A 99 -16.35 11.45 -6.09
N THR A 100 -17.61 11.29 -5.67
CA THR A 100 -18.24 9.97 -5.52
C THR A 100 -18.36 9.26 -6.86
N VAL A 101 -18.76 9.98 -7.91
CA VAL A 101 -18.88 9.42 -9.26
C VAL A 101 -17.52 9.01 -9.81
N LEU A 102 -16.49 9.83 -9.58
CA LEU A 102 -15.12 9.54 -10.03
C LEU A 102 -14.50 8.33 -9.30
N VAL A 103 -14.71 8.20 -7.98
CA VAL A 103 -14.26 7.03 -7.21
C VAL A 103 -14.92 5.76 -7.72
N ILE A 104 -16.24 5.77 -7.94
CA ILE A 104 -16.98 4.61 -8.43
C ILE A 104 -16.51 4.23 -9.84
N ALA A 105 -16.38 5.21 -10.74
CA ALA A 105 -15.91 4.98 -12.10
C ALA A 105 -14.51 4.35 -12.15
N ILE A 106 -13.56 4.88 -11.35
CA ILE A 106 -12.20 4.33 -11.25
C ILE A 106 -12.22 2.93 -10.63
N GLY A 107 -13.03 2.72 -9.58
CA GLY A 107 -13.17 1.40 -8.95
C GLY A 107 -13.71 0.34 -9.92
N ILE A 108 -14.70 0.68 -10.75
CA ILE A 108 -15.20 -0.21 -11.80
C ILE A 108 -14.11 -0.51 -12.83
N LEU A 109 -13.37 0.52 -13.28
CA LEU A 109 -12.30 0.35 -14.27
C LEU A 109 -11.17 -0.55 -13.76
N VAL A 110 -10.73 -0.34 -12.51
CA VAL A 110 -9.73 -1.20 -11.84
C VAL A 110 -10.27 -2.61 -11.66
N GLY A 111 -11.55 -2.77 -11.30
CA GLY A 111 -12.20 -4.07 -11.22
C GLY A 111 -12.19 -4.81 -12.56
N ILE A 112 -12.63 -4.16 -13.64
CA ILE A 112 -12.61 -4.71 -15.00
C ILE A 112 -11.19 -5.12 -15.40
N TRP A 113 -10.20 -4.27 -15.13
CA TRP A 113 -8.80 -4.59 -15.41
C TRP A 113 -8.33 -5.82 -14.63
N ALA A 114 -8.63 -5.90 -13.33
CA ALA A 114 -8.25 -7.04 -12.50
C ALA A 114 -8.90 -8.36 -12.97
N PHE A 115 -10.13 -8.33 -13.48
CA PHE A 115 -10.80 -9.51 -14.04
C PHE A 115 -10.27 -9.91 -15.42
N ASN A 116 -9.80 -8.96 -16.23
CA ASN A 116 -9.24 -9.23 -17.56
C ASN A 116 -7.72 -9.54 -17.54
N ALA A 117 -7.03 -9.30 -16.43
CA ALA A 117 -5.61 -9.59 -16.26
C ALA A 117 -5.32 -11.08 -15.96
N HIS A 118 -6.27 -11.97 -16.28
CA HIS A 118 -6.23 -13.40 -15.98
C HIS A 118 -5.74 -14.24 -17.15
#